data_AF-A0A3M4VP84-F1
#
_entry.id   AF-A0A3M4VP84-F1
#
_cell.length_a   1.000
_cell.length_b   1.000
_cell.length_c   1.000
_cell.angle_alpha   90.00
_cell.angle_beta   90.00
_cell.angle_gamma   90.00
#
_symmetry.space_group_name_H-M   'P 1'
#
loop_
_entity.id
_entity.type
_entity.pdbx_description
1 polymer ?
#
loop_
_entity_poly.entity_id
_entity_poly.type
_entity_poly.pdbx_seq_one_letter_code
_entity_poly.pdbx_strand_id
1 'polypeptide(L)'
;MIHNSHLRDHIKNNLQSIVYQLNSYLRGENVANIQGTLQRIGRGGKLPHWYELLLTGQSMPNLDGKTIGSVIEMTLIGVLEKHTLNAFDIPALVVNPAKGVDIPLLNLGVKSPSENFCTSEPFFSAYERVLGNESDAIILLTDYQTAKRNPPPVRIQIINAAYLRGSEIADRNLCAIARRNKDELFHRNEAACKKMLQFLCHVNQQDWRAKALLRLVYSLFETDDILLGLLDGIEKDFDKKQAMDLRKGIEPLDRSELEKVLEIRLSNYKASAIINACSDWVIDNHKDFARLPNDNEWQRFLRSDLDGKIGMSFALQWRYNFGNLFNSMDIIPALPTLDPQNLVALEDGSELF
;
A
#
# COMPACT_ATOMS: atom_id res chain seq x y z
N MET A 1 -27.48 16.66 3.53
CA MET A 1 -26.39 16.17 2.66
C MET A 1 -25.48 15.32 3.52
N ILE A 2 -25.37 14.02 3.27
CA ILE A 2 -24.54 13.11 4.09
C ILE A 2 -23.07 13.40 3.78
N HIS A 3 -22.26 13.65 4.81
CA HIS A 3 -20.82 13.86 4.61
C HIS A 3 -20.13 12.54 4.23
N ASN A 4 -19.18 12.59 3.30
CA ASN A 4 -18.43 11.42 2.83
C ASN A 4 -17.76 10.64 3.97
N SER A 5 -17.37 11.31 5.06
CA SER A 5 -16.82 10.64 6.25
C SER A 5 -17.78 9.63 6.86
N HIS A 6 -19.08 9.95 6.96
CA HIS A 6 -20.08 9.01 7.49
C HIS A 6 -20.26 7.79 6.60
N LEU A 7 -20.23 7.97 5.27
CA LEU A 7 -20.30 6.84 4.33
C LEU A 7 -19.06 5.95 4.46
N ARG A 8 -17.88 6.57 4.57
CA ARG A 8 -16.60 5.85 4.77
C ARG A 8 -16.56 5.10 6.10
N ASP A 9 -17.05 5.69 7.18
CA ASP A 9 -17.16 5.03 8.49
C ASP A 9 -18.15 3.84 8.42
N HIS A 10 -19.27 4.01 7.73
CA HIS A 10 -20.23 2.92 7.54
C HIS A 10 -19.60 1.75 6.77
N ILE A 11 -18.85 2.03 5.70
CA ILE A 11 -18.11 1.02 4.94
C ILE A 11 -17.06 0.32 5.82
N LYS A 12 -16.25 1.10 6.55
CA LYS A 12 -15.23 0.56 7.47
C LYS A 12 -15.84 -0.39 8.50
N ASN A 13 -16.98 -0.03 9.09
CA ASN A 13 -17.65 -0.82 10.11
C ASN A 13 -18.36 -2.07 9.54
N ASN A 14 -18.62 -2.11 8.24
CA ASN A 14 -19.28 -3.24 7.57
C ASN A 14 -18.33 -4.06 6.68
N LEU A 15 -17.02 -3.91 6.85
CA LEU A 15 -16.03 -4.52 5.96
C LEU A 15 -16.16 -6.04 5.86
N GLN A 16 -16.47 -6.74 6.95
CA GLN A 16 -16.69 -8.20 6.93
C GLN A 16 -17.91 -8.57 6.08
N SER A 17 -19.02 -7.84 6.21
CA SER A 17 -20.24 -8.06 5.41
C SER A 17 -19.98 -7.76 3.92
N ILE A 18 -19.23 -6.70 3.62
CA ILE A 18 -18.78 -6.37 2.27
C ILE A 18 -17.99 -7.54 1.67
N VAL A 19 -17.00 -8.08 2.39
CA VAL A 19 -16.18 -9.21 1.94
C VAL A 19 -17.04 -10.45 1.70
N TYR A 20 -17.98 -10.73 2.60
CA TYR A 20 -18.91 -11.84 2.45
C TYR A 20 -19.73 -11.74 1.15
N GLN A 21 -20.36 -10.60 0.90
CA GLN A 21 -21.17 -10.37 -0.31
C GLN A 21 -20.31 -10.37 -1.57
N LEU A 22 -19.11 -9.77 -1.50
CA LEU A 22 -18.15 -9.76 -2.60
C LEU A 22 -17.75 -11.18 -2.99
N ASN A 23 -17.42 -12.03 -2.01
CA ASN A 23 -17.09 -13.43 -2.26
C ASN A 23 -18.29 -14.24 -2.78
N SER A 24 -19.52 -13.94 -2.35
CA SER A 24 -20.73 -14.54 -2.92
C SER A 24 -20.83 -14.24 -4.42
N TYR A 25 -20.68 -12.98 -4.81
CA TYR A 25 -20.67 -12.59 -6.22
C TYR A 25 -19.48 -13.15 -7.01
N LEU A 26 -18.29 -13.21 -6.44
CA LEU A 26 -17.13 -13.82 -7.10
C LEU A 26 -17.29 -15.33 -7.32
N ARG A 27 -18.18 -16.00 -6.56
CA ARG A 27 -18.58 -17.40 -6.78
C ARG A 27 -19.71 -17.57 -7.80
N GLY A 28 -20.24 -16.47 -8.35
CA GLY A 28 -21.38 -16.49 -9.28
C GLY A 28 -22.74 -16.45 -8.60
N GLU A 29 -22.79 -16.49 -7.28
CA GLU A 29 -24.05 -16.52 -6.52
C GLU A 29 -24.75 -15.16 -6.64
N ASN A 30 -26.00 -15.14 -7.13
CA ASN A 30 -26.82 -13.93 -7.19
C ASN A 30 -26.20 -12.74 -7.96
N VAL A 31 -25.22 -12.97 -8.84
CA VAL A 31 -24.53 -11.90 -9.60
C VAL A 31 -25.49 -11.08 -10.47
N ALA A 32 -26.60 -11.66 -10.92
CA ALA A 32 -27.66 -10.96 -11.63
C ALA A 32 -28.22 -9.75 -10.86
N ASN A 33 -28.15 -9.75 -9.52
CA ASN A 33 -28.64 -8.65 -8.68
C ASN A 33 -27.85 -7.36 -8.84
N ILE A 34 -26.62 -7.41 -9.36
CA ILE A 34 -25.76 -6.26 -9.62
C ILE A 34 -25.56 -5.99 -11.12
N GLN A 35 -26.28 -6.69 -12.00
CA GLN A 35 -26.15 -6.55 -13.45
C GLN A 35 -26.33 -5.10 -13.91
N GLY A 36 -27.36 -4.41 -13.42
CA GLY A 36 -27.64 -3.01 -13.78
C GLY A 36 -26.50 -2.07 -13.39
N THR A 37 -25.91 -2.27 -12.20
CA THR A 37 -24.73 -1.52 -11.76
C THR A 37 -23.54 -1.81 -12.67
N LEU A 38 -23.21 -3.08 -12.91
CA LEU A 38 -22.06 -3.48 -13.74
C LEU A 38 -22.18 -2.98 -15.19
N GLN A 39 -23.37 -3.01 -15.77
CA GLN A 39 -23.62 -2.47 -17.11
C GLN A 39 -23.38 -0.96 -17.15
N ARG A 40 -23.83 -0.23 -16.12
CA ARG A 40 -23.69 1.22 -16.04
C ARG A 40 -22.24 1.67 -15.91
N ILE A 41 -21.45 1.01 -15.06
CA ILE A 41 -20.02 1.34 -14.89
C ILE A 41 -19.11 0.70 -15.95
N GLY A 42 -19.64 -0.24 -16.73
CA GLY A 42 -18.94 -0.87 -17.84
C GLY A 42 -18.72 0.09 -19.02
N ARG A 43 -17.66 -0.19 -19.80
CA ARG A 43 -17.25 0.67 -20.92
C ARG A 43 -18.39 0.78 -21.95
N GLY A 44 -18.81 2.01 -22.22
CA GLY A 44 -19.89 2.31 -23.17
C GLY A 44 -21.27 1.80 -22.73
N GLY A 45 -21.50 1.62 -21.42
CA GLY A 45 -22.79 1.14 -20.91
C GLY A 45 -23.06 -0.33 -21.21
N LYS A 46 -22.00 -1.13 -21.43
CA LYS A 46 -22.07 -2.56 -21.73
C LYS A 46 -21.61 -3.38 -20.54
N LEU A 47 -22.19 -4.57 -20.39
CA LEU A 47 -21.72 -5.53 -19.40
C LEU A 47 -20.24 -5.89 -19.66
N PRO A 48 -19.41 -6.00 -18.61
CA PRO A 48 -18.05 -6.47 -18.75
C PRO A 48 -18.00 -7.87 -19.36
N HIS A 49 -16.98 -8.14 -20.18
CA HIS A 49 -16.82 -9.43 -20.85
C HIS A 49 -16.74 -10.63 -19.88
N TRP A 50 -16.33 -10.39 -18.63
CA TRP A 50 -16.25 -11.41 -17.59
C TRP A 50 -17.59 -11.67 -16.86
N TYR A 51 -18.62 -10.84 -17.07
CA TYR A 51 -19.90 -10.95 -16.37
C TYR A 51 -20.58 -12.30 -16.60
N GLU A 52 -20.71 -12.71 -17.87
CA GLU A 52 -21.35 -13.99 -18.24
C GLU A 52 -20.59 -15.19 -17.68
N LEU A 53 -19.26 -15.07 -17.54
CA LEU A 53 -18.42 -16.12 -16.98
C LEU A 53 -18.69 -16.31 -15.48
N LEU A 54 -18.79 -15.21 -14.72
CA LEU A 54 -19.20 -15.28 -13.31
C LEU A 54 -20.63 -15.82 -13.17
N LEU A 55 -21.56 -15.33 -14.00
CA LEU A 55 -22.96 -15.73 -13.94
C LEU A 55 -23.17 -17.23 -14.19
N THR A 56 -22.43 -17.80 -15.15
CA THR A 56 -22.53 -19.22 -15.52
C THR A 56 -21.68 -20.14 -14.64
N GLY A 57 -20.96 -19.59 -13.66
CA GLY A 57 -20.00 -20.33 -12.84
C GLY A 57 -18.81 -20.89 -13.64
N GLN A 58 -18.64 -20.42 -14.88
CA GLN A 58 -17.53 -20.78 -15.77
C GLN A 58 -16.27 -20.02 -15.37
N SER A 59 -15.12 -20.52 -15.81
CA SER A 59 -13.84 -19.92 -15.45
C SER A 59 -13.77 -18.49 -15.92
N MET A 60 -13.38 -17.57 -15.04
CA MET A 60 -12.70 -16.38 -15.53
C MET A 60 -11.48 -16.87 -16.33
N PRO A 61 -11.24 -16.40 -17.57
CA PRO A 61 -10.06 -16.78 -18.34
C PRO A 61 -8.81 -16.49 -17.52
N ASN A 62 -7.64 -16.97 -17.96
CA ASN A 62 -6.39 -16.62 -17.30
C ASN A 62 -6.15 -15.11 -17.48
N LEU A 63 -6.75 -14.34 -16.57
CA LEU A 63 -6.82 -12.90 -16.59
C LEU A 63 -5.50 -12.38 -16.04
N ASP A 64 -4.93 -11.39 -16.70
CA ASP A 64 -3.78 -10.68 -16.17
C ASP A 64 -4.18 -9.97 -14.85
N GLY A 65 -3.18 -9.61 -14.03
CA GLY A 65 -3.45 -8.97 -12.73
C GLY A 65 -4.29 -7.69 -12.83
N LYS A 66 -4.22 -6.98 -13.97
CA LYS A 66 -5.03 -5.78 -14.23
C LYS A 66 -6.50 -6.11 -14.39
N THR A 67 -6.84 -7.19 -15.08
CA THR A 67 -8.24 -7.57 -15.27
C THR A 67 -8.84 -8.11 -13.97
N ILE A 68 -8.05 -8.76 -13.11
CA ILE A 68 -8.50 -9.15 -11.76
C ILE A 68 -8.83 -7.94 -10.88
N GLY A 69 -7.97 -6.92 -10.87
CA GLY A 69 -8.26 -5.66 -10.16
C GLY A 69 -9.59 -5.05 -10.62
N SER A 70 -9.82 -4.96 -11.93
CA SER A 70 -11.07 -4.46 -12.49
C SER A 70 -12.30 -5.28 -12.08
N VAL A 71 -12.21 -6.61 -12.04
CA VAL A 71 -13.34 -7.45 -11.60
C VAL A 71 -13.68 -7.16 -10.14
N ILE A 72 -12.67 -7.06 -9.27
CA ILE A 72 -12.86 -6.80 -7.83
C ILE A 72 -13.43 -5.41 -7.61
N GLU A 73 -12.89 -4.38 -8.24
CA GLU A 73 -13.35 -2.99 -8.15
C GLU A 73 -14.81 -2.84 -8.58
N MET A 74 -15.17 -3.39 -9.74
CA MET A 74 -16.53 -3.28 -10.28
C MET A 74 -17.54 -4.07 -9.45
N THR A 75 -17.16 -5.26 -8.99
CA THR A 75 -18.02 -6.09 -8.13
C THR A 75 -18.20 -5.44 -6.76
N LEU A 76 -17.15 -4.85 -6.19
CA LEU A 76 -17.22 -4.07 -4.95
C LEU A 76 -18.23 -2.92 -5.06
N ILE A 77 -18.27 -2.19 -6.17
CA ILE A 77 -19.28 -1.14 -6.37
C ILE A 77 -20.70 -1.72 -6.35
N GLY A 78 -20.92 -2.87 -7.00
CA GLY A 78 -22.18 -3.60 -6.93
C GLY A 78 -22.58 -3.94 -5.48
N VAL A 79 -21.64 -4.44 -4.68
CA VAL A 79 -21.85 -4.73 -3.25
C VAL A 79 -22.17 -3.47 -2.46
N LEU A 80 -21.41 -2.40 -2.68
CA LEU A 80 -21.58 -1.14 -1.96
C LEU A 80 -22.96 -0.54 -2.25
N GLU A 81 -23.35 -0.42 -3.52
CA GLU A 81 -24.67 0.12 -3.89
C GLU A 81 -25.82 -0.76 -3.39
N LYS A 82 -25.71 -2.08 -3.55
CA LYS A 82 -26.81 -2.99 -3.30
C LYS A 82 -27.03 -3.28 -1.83
N HIS A 83 -25.96 -3.43 -1.06
CA HIS A 83 -26.01 -4.01 0.30
C HIS A 83 -25.50 -3.09 1.40
N THR A 84 -24.53 -2.23 1.10
CA THR A 84 -23.86 -1.45 2.15
C THR A 84 -24.42 -0.03 2.24
N LEU A 85 -24.66 0.61 1.10
CA LEU A 85 -25.04 2.01 1.01
C LEU A 85 -26.50 2.20 0.55
N ASN A 86 -27.26 1.11 0.39
CA ASN A 86 -28.64 1.15 -0.11
C ASN A 86 -29.61 1.96 0.76
N ALA A 87 -29.31 2.10 2.05
CA ALA A 87 -30.10 2.84 3.02
C ALA A 87 -29.82 4.34 2.98
N PHE A 88 -28.78 4.76 2.26
CA PHE A 88 -28.39 6.16 2.13
C PHE A 88 -28.92 6.71 0.81
N ASP A 89 -29.53 7.89 0.87
CA ASP A 89 -29.96 8.63 -0.33
C ASP A 89 -28.73 9.28 -0.99
N ILE A 90 -28.00 8.48 -1.78
CA ILE A 90 -26.81 8.90 -2.51
C ILE A 90 -26.94 8.62 -4.01
N PRO A 91 -26.31 9.43 -4.88
CA PRO A 91 -26.20 9.11 -6.29
C PRO A 91 -25.47 7.79 -6.51
N ALA A 92 -25.73 7.17 -7.67
CA ALA A 92 -25.01 5.97 -8.09
C ALA A 92 -23.49 6.23 -8.13
N LEU A 93 -22.71 5.28 -7.60
CA LEU A 93 -21.27 5.32 -7.56
C LEU A 93 -20.69 5.20 -8.98
N VAL A 94 -19.62 5.92 -9.23
CA VAL A 94 -18.86 5.87 -10.49
C VAL A 94 -17.45 5.37 -10.21
N VAL A 95 -16.85 4.70 -11.20
CA VAL A 95 -15.43 4.36 -11.20
C VAL A 95 -14.67 5.49 -11.91
N ASN A 96 -13.64 6.03 -11.29
CA ASN A 96 -12.65 6.84 -12.01
C ASN A 96 -11.25 6.55 -11.46
N PRO A 97 -10.38 5.84 -12.17
CA PRO A 97 -9.06 5.43 -11.65
C PRO A 97 -8.04 6.58 -11.53
N ALA A 98 -8.48 7.84 -11.48
CA ALA A 98 -7.59 8.99 -11.38
C ALA A 98 -7.18 9.24 -9.91
N LYS A 99 -5.89 9.53 -9.70
CA LYS A 99 -5.35 10.00 -8.41
C LYS A 99 -5.48 9.05 -7.21
N GLY A 100 -5.55 7.73 -7.45
CA GLY A 100 -5.68 6.74 -6.37
C GLY A 100 -7.06 6.78 -5.68
N VAL A 101 -8.06 7.37 -6.35
CA VAL A 101 -9.45 7.48 -5.87
C VAL A 101 -10.37 6.74 -6.82
N ASP A 102 -10.51 5.43 -6.63
CA ASP A 102 -11.32 4.60 -7.53
C ASP A 102 -12.82 4.91 -7.45
N ILE A 103 -13.30 5.36 -6.28
CA ILE A 103 -14.69 5.76 -6.04
C ILE A 103 -14.76 7.24 -5.60
N PRO A 104 -14.83 8.19 -6.56
CA PRO A 104 -14.75 9.63 -6.28
C PRO A 104 -15.79 10.15 -5.29
N LEU A 105 -17.03 9.65 -5.38
CA LEU A 105 -18.11 10.09 -4.47
C LEU A 105 -17.73 9.85 -3.00
N LEU A 106 -17.03 8.76 -2.72
CA LEU A 106 -16.64 8.38 -1.37
C LEU A 106 -15.28 8.96 -0.97
N ASN A 107 -14.51 9.47 -1.91
CA ASN A 107 -13.07 9.72 -1.77
C ASN A 107 -12.34 8.47 -1.24
N LEU A 108 -12.55 7.34 -1.92
CA LEU A 108 -12.08 6.03 -1.49
C LEU A 108 -11.36 5.31 -2.64
N GLY A 109 -10.14 4.87 -2.38
CA GLY A 109 -9.36 3.98 -3.25
C GLY A 109 -9.64 2.50 -2.97
N VAL A 110 -9.26 1.66 -3.91
CA VAL A 110 -9.38 0.19 -3.85
C VAL A 110 -8.05 -0.40 -4.26
N LYS A 111 -7.51 -1.29 -3.44
CA LYS A 111 -6.26 -2.00 -3.75
C LYS A 111 -6.50 -3.49 -3.58
N SER A 112 -6.18 -4.29 -4.59
CA SER A 112 -6.42 -5.74 -4.55
C SER A 112 -5.11 -6.54 -4.68
N PRO A 113 -4.21 -6.52 -3.67
CA PRO A 113 -3.01 -7.36 -3.71
C PRO A 113 -3.38 -8.84 -3.72
N SER A 114 -2.46 -9.67 -4.18
CA SER A 114 -2.54 -11.14 -4.04
C SER A 114 -1.67 -11.61 -2.86
N GLU A 115 -1.49 -12.92 -2.66
CA GLU A 115 -0.79 -13.51 -1.51
C GLU A 115 0.70 -13.14 -1.41
N ASN A 116 1.28 -12.52 -2.45
CA ASN A 116 2.58 -11.88 -2.39
C ASN A 116 2.55 -10.48 -1.73
N PHE A 117 1.37 -10.02 -1.32
CA PHE A 117 1.05 -8.73 -0.69
C PHE A 117 1.42 -7.49 -1.50
N CYS A 118 1.68 -7.64 -2.80
CA CYS A 118 2.20 -6.56 -3.62
C CYS A 118 1.15 -6.05 -4.61
N THR A 119 1.07 -4.73 -4.75
CA THR A 119 0.43 -4.05 -5.89
C THR A 119 1.30 -2.89 -6.35
N SER A 120 1.15 -2.48 -7.61
CA SER A 120 1.90 -1.36 -8.19
C SER A 120 0.96 -0.33 -8.78
N GLU A 121 1.21 0.95 -8.51
CA GLU A 121 0.43 2.05 -9.08
C GLU A 121 1.31 3.24 -9.43
N PRO A 122 0.91 4.05 -10.43
CA PRO A 122 1.50 5.36 -10.65
C PRO A 122 1.48 6.19 -9.36
N PHE A 123 2.56 6.90 -9.10
CA PHE A 123 2.63 7.88 -8.02
C PHE A 123 2.49 9.29 -8.58
N PHE A 124 1.84 10.17 -7.84
CA PHE A 124 1.73 11.59 -8.22
C PHE A 124 2.88 12.40 -7.64
N SER A 125 3.37 11.96 -6.49
CA SER A 125 4.48 12.58 -5.79
C SER A 125 5.30 11.56 -5.01
N ALA A 126 6.62 11.72 -5.01
CA ALA A 126 7.51 10.95 -4.15
C ALA A 126 7.15 11.10 -2.66
N TYR A 127 6.50 12.21 -2.30
CA TYR A 127 6.11 12.53 -0.93
C TYR A 127 5.00 11.62 -0.38
N GLU A 128 4.19 10.98 -1.24
CA GLU A 128 3.19 9.98 -0.82
C GLU A 128 3.80 8.84 0.00
N ARG A 129 5.09 8.54 -0.21
CA ARG A 129 5.80 7.51 0.56
C ARG A 129 5.82 7.75 2.07
N VAL A 130 5.81 9.02 2.50
CA VAL A 130 5.82 9.41 3.92
C VAL A 130 4.50 10.05 4.32
N LEU A 131 3.84 10.77 3.40
CA LEU A 131 2.59 11.48 3.68
C LEU A 131 1.35 10.60 3.53
N GLY A 132 1.48 9.48 2.84
CA GLY A 132 0.37 8.63 2.42
C GLY A 132 -0.45 9.24 1.28
N ASN A 133 -1.57 8.58 1.00
CA ASN A 133 -2.54 9.01 0.00
C ASN A 133 -3.44 10.12 0.56
N GLU A 134 -4.05 10.91 -0.33
CA GLU A 134 -5.04 11.92 0.06
C GLU A 134 -6.41 11.32 0.40
N SER A 135 -6.61 10.06 0.04
CA SER A 135 -7.87 9.35 0.14
C SER A 135 -7.65 8.05 0.90
N ASP A 136 -8.67 7.66 1.66
CA ASP A 136 -8.70 6.37 2.34
C ASP A 136 -8.79 5.25 1.30
N ALA A 137 -8.48 4.00 1.68
CA ALA A 137 -8.63 2.88 0.77
C ALA A 137 -9.12 1.61 1.46
N ILE A 138 -9.86 0.80 0.71
CA ILE A 138 -10.10 -0.61 1.05
C ILE A 138 -9.01 -1.45 0.38
N ILE A 139 -8.34 -2.26 1.18
CA ILE A 139 -7.35 -3.23 0.72
C ILE A 139 -8.00 -4.62 0.75
N LEU A 140 -8.11 -5.28 -0.38
CA LEU A 140 -8.78 -6.57 -0.57
C LEU A 140 -7.74 -7.63 -0.98
N LEU A 141 -7.26 -8.42 -0.02
CA LEU A 141 -6.27 -9.47 -0.28
C LEU A 141 -6.94 -10.65 -0.99
N THR A 142 -6.41 -11.03 -2.15
CA THR A 142 -6.94 -12.11 -3.00
C THR A 142 -6.13 -13.39 -2.87
N ASP A 143 -6.75 -14.54 -3.17
CA ASP A 143 -6.10 -15.84 -3.32
C ASP A 143 -5.59 -16.12 -4.76
N TYR A 144 -5.41 -15.06 -5.57
CA TYR A 144 -5.17 -15.20 -7.01
C TYR A 144 -3.91 -16.02 -7.35
N GLN A 145 -2.81 -15.90 -6.59
CA GLN A 145 -1.58 -16.66 -6.87
C GLN A 145 -1.79 -18.17 -6.71
N THR A 146 -2.63 -18.57 -5.77
CA THR A 146 -3.02 -19.96 -5.53
C THR A 146 -4.07 -20.38 -6.56
N ALA A 147 -5.13 -19.59 -6.74
CA ALA A 147 -6.24 -19.90 -7.65
C ALA A 147 -5.78 -20.10 -9.10
N LYS A 148 -4.84 -19.31 -9.60
CA LYS A 148 -4.33 -19.44 -10.98
C LYS A 148 -3.52 -20.70 -11.26
N ARG A 149 -3.10 -21.44 -10.22
CA ARG A 149 -2.36 -22.72 -10.35
C ARG A 149 -3.31 -23.91 -10.50
N ASN A 150 -4.58 -23.75 -10.13
CA ASN A 150 -5.58 -24.80 -10.23
C ASN A 150 -6.14 -24.88 -11.65
N PRO A 151 -6.61 -26.07 -12.09
CA PRO A 151 -7.31 -26.20 -13.37
C PRO A 151 -8.54 -25.28 -13.38
N PRO A 152 -8.91 -24.71 -14.53
CA PRO A 152 -10.12 -23.92 -14.65
C PRO A 152 -11.36 -24.68 -14.12
N PRO A 153 -12.29 -24.02 -13.41
CA PRO A 153 -12.39 -22.57 -13.29
C PRO A 153 -11.52 -21.91 -12.22
N VAL A 154 -10.83 -20.83 -12.60
CA VAL A 154 -10.16 -19.93 -11.64
C VAL A 154 -11.25 -19.19 -10.88
N ARG A 155 -11.40 -19.51 -9.60
CA ARG A 155 -12.32 -18.87 -8.67
C ARG A 155 -11.49 -18.05 -7.70
N ILE A 156 -11.63 -16.73 -7.78
CA ILE A 156 -10.89 -15.81 -6.92
C ILE A 156 -11.76 -15.47 -5.72
N GLN A 157 -11.13 -15.37 -4.57
CA GLN A 157 -11.74 -14.98 -3.32
C GLN A 157 -10.93 -13.89 -2.65
N ILE A 158 -11.62 -13.04 -1.92
CA ILE A 158 -11.03 -12.15 -0.93
C ILE A 158 -10.82 -12.95 0.36
N ILE A 159 -9.56 -13.16 0.71
CA ILE A 159 -9.14 -13.95 1.88
C ILE A 159 -8.85 -13.08 3.11
N ASN A 160 -8.62 -11.78 2.92
CA ASN A 160 -8.54 -10.82 3.99
C ASN A 160 -8.86 -9.41 3.48
N ALA A 161 -9.25 -8.52 4.38
CA ALA A 161 -9.50 -7.13 4.02
C ALA A 161 -9.12 -6.17 5.14
N ALA A 162 -8.67 -4.98 4.76
CA ALA A 162 -8.36 -3.89 5.67
C ALA A 162 -8.88 -2.57 5.13
N TYR A 163 -9.33 -1.71 6.03
CA TYR A 163 -9.61 -0.31 5.74
C TYR A 163 -8.43 0.53 6.24
N LEU A 164 -7.81 1.32 5.36
CA LEU A 164 -6.70 2.21 5.70
C LEU A 164 -7.09 3.67 5.47
N ARG A 165 -6.76 4.52 6.43
CA ARG A 165 -6.77 5.97 6.22
C ARG A 165 -5.68 6.34 5.22
N GLY A 166 -5.86 7.44 4.49
CA GLY A 166 -4.87 7.90 3.50
C GLY A 166 -3.44 7.95 4.04
N SER A 167 -3.24 8.49 5.25
CA SER A 167 -1.93 8.57 5.92
C SER A 167 -1.31 7.22 6.30
N GLU A 168 -2.13 6.18 6.46
CA GLU A 168 -1.68 4.82 6.78
C GLU A 168 -1.14 4.08 5.55
N ILE A 169 -1.46 4.55 4.34
CA ILE A 169 -0.94 4.06 3.06
C ILE A 169 0.42 4.72 2.78
N ALA A 170 1.34 4.56 3.72
CA ALA A 170 2.69 5.12 3.67
C ALA A 170 3.71 4.10 4.19
N ASP A 171 5.00 4.33 3.90
CA ASP A 171 6.07 3.47 4.38
C ASP A 171 6.21 3.57 5.90
N ARG A 172 5.94 2.47 6.59
CA ARG A 172 5.95 2.37 8.06
C ARG A 172 7.27 2.82 8.67
N ASN A 173 8.39 2.39 8.11
CA ASN A 173 9.71 2.63 8.72
C ASN A 173 10.15 4.07 8.50
N LEU A 174 9.92 4.61 7.30
CA LEU A 174 10.25 6.00 6.99
C LEU A 174 9.34 6.97 7.74
N CYS A 175 8.06 6.63 7.90
CA CYS A 175 7.12 7.37 8.74
C CYS A 175 7.58 7.40 10.21
N ALA A 176 8.06 6.28 10.75
CA ALA A 176 8.59 6.22 12.11
C ALA A 176 9.84 7.10 12.29
N ILE A 177 10.75 7.09 11.32
CA ILE A 177 11.93 7.97 11.31
C ILE A 177 11.51 9.45 11.23
N ALA A 178 10.59 9.78 10.32
CA ALA A 178 10.08 11.14 10.17
C ALA A 178 9.45 11.64 11.47
N ARG A 179 8.57 10.84 12.08
CA ARG A 179 7.88 11.18 13.33
C ARG A 179 8.86 11.44 14.48
N ARG A 180 9.88 10.58 14.63
CA ARG A 180 10.90 10.71 15.68
C ARG A 180 11.63 12.05 15.64
N ASN A 181 11.85 12.59 14.44
CA ASN A 181 12.72 13.75 14.23
C ASN A 181 11.97 15.05 13.90
N LYS A 182 10.69 14.96 13.50
CA LYS A 182 9.89 16.07 12.96
C LYS A 182 9.88 17.29 13.87
N ASP A 183 9.45 17.13 15.12
CA ASP A 183 9.19 18.26 16.01
C ASP A 183 10.49 19.00 16.36
N GLU A 184 11.53 18.26 16.74
CA GLU A 184 12.83 18.81 17.10
C GLU A 184 13.51 19.52 15.91
N LEU A 185 13.48 18.93 14.72
CA LEU A 185 14.03 19.57 13.52
C LEU A 185 13.23 20.80 13.11
N PHE A 186 11.91 20.76 13.18
CA PHE A 186 11.07 21.87 12.78
C PHE A 186 11.34 23.11 13.62
N HIS A 187 11.46 22.96 14.94
CA HIS A 187 11.74 24.08 15.84
C HIS A 187 13.16 24.63 15.71
N ARG A 188 14.14 23.79 15.37
CA ARG A 188 15.54 24.22 15.23
C ARG A 188 15.84 24.82 13.85
N ASN A 189 15.36 24.18 12.79
CA ASN A 189 15.67 24.53 11.40
C ASN A 189 14.68 23.90 10.41
N GLU A 190 13.69 24.67 9.98
CA GLU A 190 12.69 24.25 8.98
C GLU A 190 13.33 23.73 7.68
N ALA A 191 14.40 24.37 7.20
CA ALA A 191 15.08 23.95 5.97
C ALA A 191 15.72 22.57 6.12
N ALA A 192 16.30 22.27 7.28
CA ALA A 192 16.83 20.94 7.59
C ALA A 192 15.71 19.89 7.67
N CYS A 193 14.56 20.25 8.25
CA CYS A 193 13.38 19.38 8.29
C CYS A 193 12.87 19.05 6.88
N LYS A 194 12.80 20.04 5.98
CA LYS A 194 12.42 19.83 4.56
C LYS A 194 13.42 18.93 3.82
N LYS A 195 14.72 19.10 4.05
CA LYS A 195 15.77 18.23 3.48
C LYS A 195 15.68 16.79 4.00
N MET A 196 15.41 16.60 5.30
CA MET A 196 15.16 15.28 5.86
C MET A 196 13.97 14.62 5.15
N LEU A 197 12.84 15.33 5.04
CA LEU A 197 11.66 14.80 4.38
C LEU A 197 11.95 14.44 2.92
N GLN A 198 12.61 15.33 2.17
CA GLN A 198 13.04 15.07 0.80
C GLN A 198 13.86 13.79 0.70
N PHE A 199 14.87 13.60 1.56
CA PHE A 199 15.66 12.37 1.62
C PHE A 199 14.78 11.14 1.87
N LEU A 200 13.96 11.14 2.92
CA LEU A 200 13.11 10.00 3.27
C LEU A 200 12.15 9.60 2.13
N CYS A 201 11.62 10.57 1.39
CA CYS A 201 10.73 10.30 0.27
C CYS A 201 11.45 9.66 -0.93
N HIS A 202 12.71 10.03 -1.19
CA HIS A 202 13.47 9.61 -2.37
C HIS A 202 14.47 8.48 -2.11
N VAL A 203 14.70 8.12 -0.84
CA VAL A 203 15.77 7.19 -0.45
C VAL A 203 15.61 5.80 -1.07
N ASN A 204 16.65 5.31 -1.75
CA ASN A 204 16.68 3.93 -2.20
C ASN A 204 17.16 3.04 -1.06
N GLN A 205 16.25 2.30 -0.42
CA GLN A 205 16.58 1.41 0.70
C GLN A 205 17.40 0.18 0.29
N GLN A 206 17.79 0.01 -0.97
CA GLN A 206 18.75 -1.00 -1.40
C GLN A 206 20.18 -0.46 -1.47
N ASP A 207 20.35 0.85 -1.67
CA ASP A 207 21.64 1.53 -1.74
C ASP A 207 22.36 1.50 -0.39
N TRP A 208 23.69 1.30 -0.41
CA TRP A 208 24.47 1.13 0.82
C TRP A 208 24.60 2.46 1.58
N ARG A 209 24.96 3.55 0.90
CA ARG A 209 25.13 4.87 1.52
C ARG A 209 23.79 5.36 2.08
N ALA A 210 22.70 5.19 1.33
CA ALA A 210 21.35 5.47 1.77
C ALA A 210 20.96 4.74 3.06
N LYS A 211 21.26 3.43 3.18
CA LYS A 211 21.03 2.66 4.41
C LYS A 211 21.83 3.18 5.59
N ALA A 212 23.10 3.51 5.37
CA ALA A 212 23.96 4.08 6.41
C ALA A 212 23.39 5.42 6.91
N LEU A 213 23.03 6.32 5.99
CA LEU A 213 22.42 7.61 6.31
C LEU A 213 21.07 7.46 7.02
N LEU A 214 20.21 6.51 6.63
CA LEU A 214 18.95 6.25 7.33
C LEU A 214 19.15 5.86 8.80
N ARG A 215 20.19 5.06 9.11
CA ARG A 215 20.54 4.70 10.51
C ARG A 215 20.94 5.93 11.32
N LEU A 216 21.69 6.85 10.71
CA LEU A 216 22.10 8.11 11.33
C LEU A 216 20.91 9.05 11.53
N VAL A 217 20.02 9.19 10.54
CA VAL A 217 18.79 10.00 10.66
C VAL A 217 17.85 9.44 11.73
N TYR A 218 17.76 8.12 11.88
CA TYR A 218 17.01 7.53 13.00
C TYR A 218 17.57 7.94 14.36
N SER A 219 18.88 8.18 14.45
CA SER A 219 19.60 8.50 15.70
C SER A 219 20.02 9.97 15.77
N LEU A 220 19.37 10.85 15.01
CA LEU A 220 19.86 12.20 14.68
C LEU A 220 20.18 13.08 15.89
N PHE A 221 19.43 12.89 16.98
CA PHE A 221 19.52 13.66 18.21
C PHE A 221 20.06 12.87 19.40
N GLU A 222 20.66 11.70 19.14
CA GLU A 222 21.43 10.98 20.15
C GLU A 222 22.73 11.73 20.48
N THR A 223 23.44 11.28 21.52
CA THR A 223 24.72 11.89 21.91
C THR A 223 25.80 11.67 20.85
N ASP A 224 26.79 12.57 20.83
CA ASP A 224 27.93 12.47 19.92
C ASP A 224 28.65 11.11 20.04
N ASP A 225 28.81 10.58 21.25
CA ASP A 225 29.41 9.25 21.47
C ASP A 225 28.62 8.13 20.79
N ILE A 226 27.27 8.17 20.85
CA ILE A 226 26.41 7.20 20.17
C ILE A 226 26.56 7.35 18.66
N LEU A 227 26.54 8.58 18.14
CA LEU A 227 26.67 8.88 16.72
C LEU A 227 28.04 8.45 16.16
N LEU A 228 29.12 8.68 16.91
CA LEU A 228 30.46 8.22 16.55
C LEU A 228 30.54 6.68 16.56
N GLY A 229 29.97 6.02 17.56
CA GLY A 229 29.87 4.56 17.59
C GLY A 229 29.07 3.98 16.42
N LEU A 230 28.02 4.68 15.97
CA LEU A 230 27.28 4.30 14.76
C LEU A 230 28.13 4.44 13.48
N LEU A 231 28.91 5.51 13.36
CA LEU A 231 29.83 5.72 12.24
C LEU A 231 30.92 4.63 12.19
N ASP A 232 31.48 4.24 13.34
CA ASP A 232 32.41 3.11 13.43
C ASP A 232 31.77 1.79 13.01
N GLY A 233 30.50 1.59 13.36
CA GLY A 233 29.70 0.46 12.91
C GLY A 233 29.49 0.46 11.39
N ILE A 234 29.21 1.62 10.80
CA ILE A 234 29.03 1.79 9.36
C ILE A 234 30.32 1.46 8.59
N GLU A 235 31.47 1.93 9.07
CA GLU A 235 32.78 1.62 8.49
C GLU A 235 33.06 0.11 8.49
N LYS A 236 32.82 -0.57 9.63
CA LYS A 236 32.95 -2.04 9.71
C LYS A 236 31.98 -2.78 8.79
N ASP A 237 30.76 -2.28 8.63
CA ASP A 237 29.76 -2.87 7.73
C ASP A 237 30.16 -2.69 6.26
N PHE A 238 30.80 -1.57 5.90
CA PHE A 238 31.39 -1.35 4.56
C PHE A 238 32.48 -2.38 4.27
N ASP A 239 33.45 -2.54 5.17
CA ASP A 239 34.56 -3.49 4.99
C ASP A 239 34.06 -4.94 4.82
N LYS A 240 33.05 -5.33 5.60
CA LYS A 240 32.39 -6.64 5.45
C LYS A 240 31.73 -6.79 4.09
N LYS A 241 31.05 -5.75 3.60
CA LYS A 241 30.41 -5.73 2.28
C LYS A 241 31.44 -5.85 1.16
N GLN A 242 32.54 -5.11 1.23
CA GLN A 242 33.66 -5.20 0.27
C GLN A 242 34.23 -6.62 0.21
N ALA A 243 34.54 -7.22 1.36
CA ALA A 243 35.07 -8.57 1.43
C ALA A 243 34.08 -9.61 0.87
N MET A 244 32.77 -9.42 1.09
CA MET A 244 31.74 -10.29 0.53
C MET A 244 31.63 -10.15 -1.00
N ASP A 245 31.68 -8.93 -1.53
CA ASP A 245 31.55 -8.68 -2.97
C ASP A 245 32.74 -9.23 -3.74
N LEU A 246 33.96 -9.04 -3.23
CA LEU A 246 35.18 -9.66 -3.78
C LEU A 246 35.07 -11.19 -3.81
N ARG A 247 34.56 -11.82 -2.74
CA ARG A 247 34.34 -13.28 -2.70
C ARG A 247 33.30 -13.77 -3.71
N LYS A 248 32.34 -12.92 -4.08
CA LYS A 248 31.30 -13.22 -5.08
C LYS A 248 31.71 -12.84 -6.51
N GLY A 249 32.90 -12.26 -6.70
CA GLY A 249 33.35 -11.74 -8.00
C GLY A 249 32.51 -10.54 -8.49
N ILE A 250 31.88 -9.82 -7.57
CA ILE A 250 31.12 -8.60 -7.85
C ILE A 250 32.05 -7.41 -7.66
N GLU A 251 31.98 -6.43 -8.56
CA GLU A 251 32.74 -5.18 -8.41
C GLU A 251 32.37 -4.51 -7.07
N PRO A 252 33.35 -4.28 -6.17
CA PRO A 252 33.09 -3.72 -4.86
C PRO A 252 32.68 -2.24 -4.97
N LEU A 253 31.98 -1.73 -3.96
CA LEU A 253 31.60 -0.31 -3.90
C LEU A 253 32.84 0.58 -3.80
N ASP A 254 32.80 1.77 -4.40
CA ASP A 254 33.90 2.72 -4.29
C ASP A 254 34.06 3.20 -2.85
N ARG A 255 35.31 3.31 -2.37
CA ARG A 255 35.61 3.76 -1.01
C ARG A 255 35.14 5.20 -0.76
N SER A 256 35.05 6.02 -1.81
CA SER A 256 34.50 7.37 -1.74
C SER A 256 33.06 7.40 -1.19
N GLU A 257 32.26 6.34 -1.37
CA GLU A 257 30.91 6.28 -0.80
C GLU A 257 30.93 6.18 0.73
N LEU A 258 31.92 5.50 1.30
CA LEU A 258 32.14 5.49 2.76
C LEU A 258 32.67 6.84 3.24
N GLU A 259 33.64 7.42 2.52
CA GLU A 259 34.27 8.70 2.90
C GLU A 259 33.25 9.83 3.04
N LYS A 260 32.32 9.95 2.08
CA LYS A 260 31.20 10.91 2.15
C LYS A 260 30.35 10.78 3.43
N VAL A 261 30.24 9.59 4.01
CA VAL A 261 29.53 9.38 5.29
C VAL A 261 30.44 9.72 6.47
N LEU A 262 31.72 9.35 6.41
CA LEU A 262 32.67 9.57 7.50
C LEU A 262 33.06 11.04 7.69
N GLU A 263 32.87 11.91 6.69
CA GLU A 263 33.02 13.36 6.82
C GLU A 263 32.18 13.95 7.97
N ILE A 264 31.07 13.30 8.34
CA ILE A 264 30.23 13.67 9.50
C ILE A 264 31.04 13.70 10.81
N ARG A 265 32.09 12.86 10.93
CA ARG A 265 32.99 12.85 12.10
C ARG A 265 33.69 14.20 12.31
N LEU A 266 33.92 14.98 11.26
CA LEU A 266 34.66 16.24 11.33
C LEU A 266 33.80 17.43 11.81
N SER A 267 32.47 17.31 11.75
CA SER A 267 31.57 18.40 12.13
C SER A 267 31.34 18.48 13.65
N ASN A 268 31.41 19.67 14.24
CA ASN A 268 30.96 19.89 15.63
C ASN A 268 29.43 19.89 15.77
N TYR A 269 28.69 19.87 14.65
CA TYR A 269 27.24 19.85 14.61
C TYR A 269 26.77 18.63 13.83
N LYS A 270 26.75 17.46 14.50
CA LYS A 270 26.48 16.17 13.86
C LYS A 270 25.14 16.12 13.15
N ALA A 271 24.06 16.58 13.80
CA ALA A 271 22.73 16.57 13.21
C ALA A 271 22.68 17.32 11.87
N SER A 272 23.28 18.52 11.79
CA SER A 272 23.32 19.28 10.53
C SER A 272 24.18 18.59 9.47
N ALA A 273 25.30 17.99 9.86
CA ALA A 273 26.16 17.25 8.93
C ALA A 273 25.45 16.01 8.37
N ILE A 274 24.71 15.27 9.20
CA ILE A 274 23.90 14.12 8.77
C ILE A 274 22.84 14.57 7.74
N ILE A 275 22.11 15.65 8.01
CA ILE A 275 21.09 16.15 7.08
C ILE A 275 21.70 16.65 5.76
N ASN A 276 22.88 17.30 5.81
CA ASN A 276 23.57 17.71 4.60
C ASN A 276 24.02 16.49 3.79
N ALA A 277 24.62 15.47 4.42
CA ALA A 277 25.01 14.24 3.74
C ALA A 277 23.81 13.49 3.10
N CYS A 278 22.62 13.57 3.72
CA CYS A 278 21.36 13.10 3.15
C CYS A 278 20.95 13.91 1.91
N SER A 279 21.04 15.25 1.99
CA SER A 279 20.77 16.15 0.87
C SER A 279 21.73 15.88 -0.30
N ASP A 280 23.01 15.68 -0.02
CA ASP A 280 24.03 15.39 -1.03
C ASP A 280 23.76 14.04 -1.70
N TRP A 281 23.35 13.02 -0.93
CA TRP A 281 22.91 11.75 -1.51
C TRP A 281 21.72 11.94 -2.47
N VAL A 282 20.75 12.78 -2.13
CA VAL A 282 19.62 13.10 -3.02
C VAL A 282 20.10 13.78 -4.30
N ILE A 283 21.00 14.76 -4.19
CA ILE A 283 21.56 15.49 -5.35
C ILE A 283 22.33 14.52 -6.25
N ASP A 284 23.19 13.68 -5.69
CA ASP A 284 24.00 12.71 -6.43
C ASP A 284 23.13 11.71 -7.22
N ASN A 285 22.01 11.25 -6.63
CA ASN A 285 21.21 10.15 -7.18
C ASN A 285 20.00 10.61 -8.00
N HIS A 286 19.34 11.70 -7.60
CA HIS A 286 18.10 12.16 -8.21
C HIS A 286 18.26 13.50 -8.95
N LYS A 287 19.33 14.26 -8.68
CA LYS A 287 19.59 15.56 -9.31
C LYS A 287 18.33 16.45 -9.25
N ASP A 288 17.93 17.02 -10.38
CA ASP A 288 16.77 17.92 -10.49
C ASP A 288 15.42 17.22 -10.27
N PHE A 289 15.35 15.88 -10.29
CA PHE A 289 14.10 15.14 -10.10
C PHE A 289 13.58 15.26 -8.67
N ALA A 290 14.47 15.31 -7.68
CA ALA A 290 14.10 15.39 -6.28
C ALA A 290 14.05 16.86 -5.83
N ARG A 291 12.92 17.52 -6.03
CA ARG A 291 12.68 18.85 -5.44
C ARG A 291 12.37 18.77 -3.94
N LEU A 292 12.56 19.88 -3.23
CA LEU A 292 12.01 20.08 -1.89
C LEU A 292 10.47 20.02 -1.89
N PRO A 293 9.83 19.74 -0.74
CA PRO A 293 8.37 19.69 -0.66
C PRO A 293 7.79 21.06 -1.02
N ASN A 294 6.69 21.06 -1.78
CA ASN A 294 5.92 22.28 -2.03
C ASN A 294 5.06 22.62 -0.80
N ASP A 295 4.37 23.77 -0.84
CA ASP A 295 3.57 24.22 0.31
C ASP A 295 2.48 23.24 0.71
N ASN A 296 1.83 22.56 -0.25
CA ASN A 296 0.81 21.57 0.05
C ASN A 296 1.41 20.35 0.77
N GLU A 297 2.49 19.77 0.22
CA GLU A 297 3.18 18.62 0.80
C GLU A 297 3.76 18.96 2.17
N TRP A 298 4.28 20.18 2.33
CA TRP A 298 4.80 20.66 3.60
C TRP A 298 3.70 20.82 4.66
N GLN A 299 2.57 21.43 4.31
CA GLN A 299 1.43 21.53 5.23
C GLN A 299 0.85 20.16 5.58
N ARG A 300 0.79 19.23 4.61
CA ARG A 300 0.40 17.84 4.86
C ARG A 300 1.38 17.16 5.80
N PHE A 301 2.68 17.34 5.63
CA PHE A 301 3.70 16.81 6.54
C PHE A 301 3.51 17.31 7.97
N LEU A 302 3.29 18.62 8.14
CA LEU A 302 3.09 19.23 9.46
C LEU A 302 1.83 18.71 10.17
N ARG A 303 0.76 18.40 9.44
CA ARG A 303 -0.50 17.90 10.01
C ARG A 303 -0.61 16.38 10.06
N SER A 304 0.28 15.65 9.38
CA SER A 304 0.23 14.20 9.29
C SER A 304 0.58 13.52 10.61
N ASP A 305 -0.18 12.47 10.93
CA ASP A 305 0.10 11.53 12.02
C ASP A 305 1.39 10.73 11.77
N LEU A 306 1.86 10.66 10.51
CA LEU A 306 3.02 9.87 10.05
C LEU A 306 2.90 8.40 10.47
N ASP A 307 1.72 7.80 10.25
CA ASP A 307 1.31 6.50 10.76
C ASP A 307 1.26 5.40 9.70
N GLY A 308 2.15 5.47 8.71
CA GLY A 308 2.30 4.45 7.67
C GLY A 308 2.31 3.02 8.23
N LYS A 309 1.57 2.13 7.55
CA LYS A 309 1.37 0.73 7.98
C LYS A 309 1.99 -0.29 7.02
N ILE A 310 2.44 0.16 5.84
CA ILE A 310 2.87 -0.72 4.75
C ILE A 310 4.34 -0.52 4.41
N GLY A 311 4.91 -1.39 3.58
CA GLY A 311 6.19 -1.11 2.92
C GLY A 311 5.95 -0.40 1.60
N MET A 312 6.81 0.57 1.24
CA MET A 312 6.76 1.21 -0.07
C MET A 312 8.15 1.37 -0.68
N SER A 313 8.27 0.97 -1.94
CA SER A 313 9.52 1.07 -2.70
C SER A 313 9.27 1.63 -4.09
N PHE A 314 10.29 2.30 -4.62
CA PHE A 314 10.26 2.89 -5.95
C PHE A 314 10.70 1.87 -7.00
N ALA A 315 9.93 1.72 -8.08
CA ALA A 315 10.31 0.95 -9.26
C ALA A 315 9.59 1.47 -10.52
N LEU A 316 9.85 2.72 -10.92
CA LEU A 316 9.12 3.50 -11.94
C LEU A 316 7.66 3.86 -11.55
N GLN A 317 7.11 3.14 -10.57
CA GLN A 317 5.81 3.29 -9.93
C GLN A 317 5.98 3.00 -8.42
N TRP A 318 4.97 3.31 -7.60
CA TRP A 318 4.96 2.82 -6.23
C TRP A 318 4.70 1.33 -6.23
N ARG A 319 5.59 0.57 -5.60
CA ARG A 319 5.34 -0.80 -5.19
C ARG A 319 4.94 -0.81 -3.73
N TYR A 320 3.65 -0.98 -3.48
CA TYR A 320 3.12 -1.17 -2.14
C TYR A 320 3.31 -2.62 -1.71
N ASN A 321 3.69 -2.83 -0.46
CA ASN A 321 3.78 -4.13 0.17
C ASN A 321 2.95 -4.14 1.46
N PHE A 322 1.87 -4.92 1.46
CA PHE A 322 0.92 -5.06 2.56
C PHE A 322 1.26 -6.22 3.51
N GLY A 323 2.44 -6.85 3.39
CA GLY A 323 2.80 -8.03 4.17
C GLY A 323 2.79 -7.73 5.68
N ASN A 324 3.35 -6.59 6.10
CA ASN A 324 3.30 -6.16 7.50
C ASN A 324 1.87 -5.98 8.03
N LEU A 325 0.94 -5.58 7.18
CA LEU A 325 -0.46 -5.40 7.54
C LEU A 325 -1.14 -6.76 7.72
N PHE A 326 -1.11 -7.60 6.69
CA PHE A 326 -1.88 -8.85 6.68
C PHE A 326 -1.24 -9.98 7.49
N ASN A 327 0.09 -10.03 7.64
CA ASN A 327 0.73 -11.02 8.52
C ASN A 327 0.43 -10.79 10.00
N SER A 328 -0.08 -9.60 10.36
CA SER A 328 -0.51 -9.28 11.73
C SER A 328 -1.99 -9.54 11.99
N MET A 329 -2.73 -9.96 10.96
CA MET A 329 -4.17 -10.20 11.02
C MET A 329 -4.46 -11.70 10.97
N ASP A 330 -5.49 -12.14 11.68
CA ASP A 330 -6.05 -13.47 11.46
C ASP A 330 -6.58 -13.56 10.02
N ILE A 331 -6.33 -14.69 9.37
CA ILE A 331 -6.91 -14.98 8.05
C ILE A 331 -8.41 -15.13 8.26
N ILE A 332 -9.24 -14.46 7.43
CA ILE A 332 -10.68 -14.70 7.46
C ILE A 332 -10.87 -16.17 7.09
N PRO A 333 -11.42 -17.03 7.98
CA PRO A 333 -11.54 -18.44 7.69
C PRO A 333 -12.31 -18.60 6.37
N ALA A 334 -11.76 -19.39 5.45
CA ALA A 334 -12.49 -19.81 4.28
C ALA A 334 -13.80 -20.43 4.76
N LEU A 335 -14.93 -19.82 4.41
CA LEU A 335 -16.22 -20.41 4.72
C LEU A 335 -16.23 -21.81 4.10
N PRO A 336 -16.72 -22.83 4.83
CA PRO A 336 -16.81 -24.18 4.30
C PRO A 336 -17.56 -24.12 2.97
N THR A 337 -16.91 -24.61 1.92
CA THR A 337 -17.58 -24.84 0.64
C THR A 337 -18.78 -25.72 0.93
N LEU A 338 -20.00 -25.20 0.74
CA LEU A 338 -21.19 -26.02 0.73
C LEU A 338 -21.00 -27.05 -0.39
N ASP A 339 -20.70 -28.29 0.01
CA ASP A 339 -20.66 -29.41 -0.91
C ASP A 339 -22.06 -29.56 -1.53
N PRO A 340 -22.21 -29.45 -2.85
CA PRO A 340 -23.50 -29.66 -3.53
C PRO A 340 -24.12 -31.03 -3.20
N GLN A 341 -23.33 -32.00 -2.73
CA GLN A 341 -23.81 -33.32 -2.31
C GLN A 341 -24.61 -33.30 -1.00
N ASN A 342 -24.51 -32.26 -0.18
CA ASN A 342 -25.27 -32.12 1.06
C ASN A 342 -26.63 -31.41 0.91
N LEU A 343 -27.04 -31.05 -0.32
CA LEU A 343 -28.35 -30.45 -0.60
C LEU A 343 -29.44 -31.47 -0.96
N VAL A 344 -29.14 -32.78 -0.93
CA VAL A 344 -30.10 -33.84 -1.31
C VAL A 344 -30.81 -34.49 -0.09
N ALA A 345 -30.49 -34.11 1.14
CA ALA A 345 -30.96 -34.82 2.35
C ALA A 345 -32.04 -34.09 3.17
N LEU A 346 -32.75 -33.11 2.61
CA LEU A 346 -33.87 -32.42 3.29
C LEU A 346 -35.10 -32.26 2.40
N GLU A 347 -35.40 -33.28 1.60
CA GLU A 347 -36.73 -33.51 1.02
C GLU A 347 -37.14 -34.96 1.28
N ASP A 348 -37.28 -35.32 2.56
CA ASP A 348 -38.20 -36.39 2.93
C ASP A 348 -38.69 -36.15 4.36
N GLY A 349 -39.74 -35.34 4.46
CA GLY A 349 -40.54 -35.24 5.65
C GLY A 349 -41.41 -36.48 5.76
N SER A 350 -40.86 -37.55 6.34
CA SER A 350 -41.66 -38.66 6.86
C SER A 350 -41.17 -39.09 8.24
N GLU A 351 -42.13 -39.11 9.18
CA GLU A 351 -42.17 -39.85 10.45
C GLU A 351 -41.30 -39.31 11.61
N LEU A 352 -41.91 -38.64 12.61
CA LEU A 352 -42.49 -39.23 13.84
C LEU A 352 -41.44 -39.93 14.73
N PHE A 353 -40.97 -39.25 15.78
CA PHE A 353 -41.36 -39.46 17.20
C PHE A 353 -40.62 -38.49 18.12
#